data_AF-A0AAN8PGY3-F1
#
_entry.id   AF-A0AAN8PGY3-F1
#
_cell.length_a   1.000
_cell.length_b   1.000
_cell.length_c   1.000
_cell.angle_alpha   90.00
_cell.angle_beta   90.00
_cell.angle_gamma   90.00
#
_symmetry.space_group_name_H-M   'P 1'
#
loop_
_entity.id
_entity.type
_entity.pdbx_description
1 polymer ?
#
loop_
_entity_poly.entity_id
_entity_poly.type
_entity_poly.pdbx_seq_one_letter_code
_entity_poly.pdbx_strand_id
1 'polypeptide(L)'
;MIGCREIWSETKDAKKMLDKLPPYHNIEKSVLYVLSKQGSNMYYNALQALPRNSRLLYVHSYQSYIWNSMVSRRIQLYGFKLVEGDLVLNTDNNCNGESKVDIKPVVIDKDNIKDYSILDVVLPLPGYEMIYPTNNVGELYKELLAEDGIDITNMKTKHKLVINIEYRVNSVSARAP
;
A
#
# COMPACT_ATOMS: atom_id res chain seq x y z
N MET A 1 12.69 5.18 28.61
CA MET A 1 12.12 4.97 27.25
C MET A 1 13.09 5.50 26.20
N ILE A 2 13.64 6.70 26.42
CA ILE A 2 14.85 7.23 25.74
C ILE A 2 16.02 6.26 26.01
N GLY A 3 16.77 5.87 24.99
CA GLY A 3 17.93 4.99 25.13
C GLY A 3 17.86 3.61 24.46
N CYS A 4 16.71 2.91 24.42
CA CYS A 4 16.70 1.53 23.87
C CYS A 4 17.02 1.49 22.37
N ARG A 5 16.42 2.39 21.59
CA ARG A 5 16.69 2.49 20.14
C ARG A 5 18.10 3.05 19.86
N GLU A 6 18.58 3.96 20.71
CA GLU A 6 19.95 4.51 20.65
C GLU A 6 21.00 3.42 20.93
N ILE A 7 20.82 2.65 22.01
CA ILE A 7 21.69 1.51 22.35
C ILE A 7 21.70 0.49 21.21
N TRP A 8 20.55 0.16 20.61
CA TRP A 8 20.52 -0.71 19.44
C TRP A 8 21.25 -0.10 18.24
N SER A 9 21.10 1.20 18.01
CA SER A 9 21.76 1.92 16.92
C SER A 9 23.29 1.86 17.03
N GLU A 10 23.82 2.05 18.24
CA GLU A 10 25.25 2.06 18.53
C GLU A 10 25.86 0.64 18.62
N THR A 11 25.19 -0.29 19.30
CA THR A 11 25.78 -1.59 19.65
C THR A 11 25.40 -2.71 18.68
N LYS A 12 24.22 -2.63 18.04
CA LYS A 12 23.63 -3.71 17.21
C LYS A 12 23.61 -5.09 17.90
N ASP A 13 23.66 -5.12 19.23
CA ASP A 13 23.71 -6.35 20.03
C ASP A 13 22.30 -6.76 20.48
N ALA A 14 21.78 -7.83 19.86
CA ALA A 14 20.39 -8.23 20.06
C ALA A 14 20.14 -8.84 21.44
N LYS A 15 21.14 -9.48 22.05
CA LYS A 15 21.02 -10.10 23.37
C LYS A 15 20.93 -9.03 24.45
N LYS A 16 21.86 -8.06 24.43
CA LYS A 16 21.84 -6.94 25.37
C LYS A 16 20.57 -6.10 25.28
N MET A 17 20.03 -5.95 24.07
CA MET A 17 18.77 -5.24 23.87
C MET A 17 17.56 -6.00 24.40
N LEU A 18 17.55 -7.32 24.27
CA LEU A 18 16.45 -8.15 24.77
C LEU A 18 16.30 -8.05 26.29
N ASP A 19 17.43 -7.99 27.01
CA ASP A 19 17.45 -7.87 28.47
C ASP A 19 16.95 -6.51 28.97
N LYS A 20 17.13 -5.45 28.16
CA LYS A 20 16.69 -4.08 28.48
C LYS A 20 15.26 -3.77 28.02
N LEU A 21 14.66 -4.61 27.20
CA LEU A 21 13.36 -4.33 26.59
C LEU A 21 12.20 -4.56 27.55
N PRO A 22 11.25 -3.61 27.66
CA PRO A 22 10.04 -3.82 28.44
C PRO A 22 9.17 -4.97 27.89
N PRO A 23 8.41 -5.66 28.74
CA PRO A 23 7.69 -6.89 28.37
C PRO A 23 6.58 -6.70 27.33
N TYR A 24 6.07 -5.47 27.12
CA TYR A 24 4.96 -5.17 26.21
C TYR A 24 5.37 -4.95 24.73
N HIS A 25 6.66 -4.89 24.41
CA HIS A 25 7.15 -4.68 23.03
C HIS A 25 7.16 -5.98 22.21
N ASN A 26 5.98 -6.47 21.82
CA ASN A 26 5.85 -7.80 21.22
C ASN A 26 6.54 -7.93 19.84
N ILE A 27 6.58 -6.86 19.05
CA ILE A 27 7.16 -6.87 17.69
C ILE A 27 8.69 -6.83 17.78
N GLU A 28 9.25 -5.80 18.43
CA GLU A 28 10.69 -5.62 18.54
C GLU A 28 11.34 -6.79 19.29
N LYS A 29 10.69 -7.28 20.34
CA LYS A 29 11.16 -8.46 21.08
C LYS A 29 11.20 -9.70 20.19
N SER A 30 10.20 -9.93 19.34
CA SER A 30 10.18 -11.06 18.40
C SER A 30 11.32 -10.98 17.38
N VAL A 31 11.55 -9.80 16.81
CA VAL A 31 12.63 -9.56 15.85
C VAL A 31 14.00 -9.77 16.51
N LEU A 32 14.24 -9.15 17.66
CA LEU A 32 15.51 -9.24 18.39
C LEU A 32 15.77 -10.65 18.91
N TYR A 33 14.74 -11.37 19.35
CA TYR A 33 14.86 -12.76 19.75
C TYR A 33 15.42 -13.61 18.59
N VAL A 34 14.87 -13.48 17.38
CA VAL A 34 15.36 -14.23 16.21
C VAL A 34 16.78 -13.82 15.83
N LEU A 35 17.09 -12.53 15.81
CA LEU A 35 18.44 -12.04 15.52
C LEU A 35 19.47 -12.54 16.55
N SER A 36 19.08 -12.62 17.83
CA SER A 36 19.95 -13.11 18.90
C SER A 36 20.26 -14.61 18.79
N LYS A 37 19.36 -15.39 18.18
CA LYS A 37 19.45 -16.85 18.06
C LYS A 37 20.06 -17.30 16.74
N GLN A 38 19.68 -16.67 15.63
CA GLN A 38 20.07 -17.06 14.27
C GLN A 38 21.21 -16.21 13.69
N GLY A 39 21.59 -15.12 14.36
CA GLY A 39 22.69 -14.24 13.95
C GLY A 39 22.20 -12.89 13.39
N SER A 40 23.04 -11.87 13.52
CA SER A 40 22.69 -10.46 13.28
C SER A 40 22.30 -10.13 11.85
N ASN A 41 22.65 -10.97 10.86
CA ASN A 41 22.35 -10.72 9.44
C ASN A 41 21.08 -11.44 8.94
N MET A 42 20.39 -12.21 9.79
CA MET A 42 19.20 -12.98 9.42
C MET A 42 17.90 -12.14 9.50
N TYR A 43 17.92 -10.93 8.92
CA TYR A 43 16.79 -9.97 8.97
C TYR A 43 15.51 -10.53 8.36
N TYR A 44 15.64 -11.27 7.26
CA TYR A 44 14.50 -11.90 6.60
C TYR A 44 13.75 -12.87 7.53
N ASN A 45 14.48 -13.72 8.26
CA ASN A 45 13.86 -14.65 9.21
C ASN A 45 13.25 -13.91 10.40
N ALA A 46 13.88 -12.83 10.86
CA ALA A 46 13.36 -12.00 11.94
C ALA A 46 12.05 -11.32 11.56
N LEU A 47 11.93 -10.83 10.32
CA LEU A 47 10.67 -10.31 9.80
C LEU A 47 9.63 -11.41 9.66
N GLN A 48 10.00 -12.59 9.15
CA GLN A 48 9.08 -13.72 9.02
C GLN A 48 8.50 -14.22 10.33
N ALA A 49 9.20 -14.05 11.45
CA ALA A 49 8.71 -14.42 12.77
C ALA A 49 7.54 -13.56 13.26
N LEU A 50 7.32 -12.39 12.65
CA LEU A 50 6.17 -11.56 12.97
C LEU A 50 4.86 -12.21 12.48
N PRO A 51 3.76 -12.08 13.27
CA PRO A 51 2.44 -12.47 12.82
C PRO A 51 2.10 -11.85 11.47
N ARG A 52 1.37 -12.61 10.63
CA ARG A 52 1.03 -12.20 9.25
C ARG A 52 0.41 -10.80 9.20
N ASN A 53 -0.53 -10.50 10.09
CA ASN A 53 -1.23 -9.22 10.13
C ASN A 53 -0.28 -8.05 10.40
N SER A 54 0.73 -8.25 11.26
CA SER A 54 1.73 -7.22 11.57
C SER A 54 2.67 -6.97 10.39
N ARG A 55 3.04 -8.01 9.63
CA ARG A 55 3.80 -7.83 8.38
C ARG A 55 3.01 -7.08 7.32
N LEU A 56 1.73 -7.45 7.16
CA LEU A 56 0.85 -6.80 6.18
C LEU A 56 0.63 -5.33 6.50
N LEU A 57 0.60 -4.93 7.78
CA LEU A 57 0.48 -3.52 8.17
C LEU A 57 1.54 -2.64 7.52
N TYR A 58 2.81 -3.05 7.52
CA TYR A 58 3.90 -2.29 6.90
C TYR A 58 3.77 -2.19 5.38
N VAL A 59 3.32 -3.26 4.74
CA VAL A 59 3.08 -3.26 3.29
C VAL A 59 1.93 -2.31 2.96
N HIS A 60 0.79 -2.44 3.65
CA HIS A 60 -0.39 -1.60 3.44
C HIS A 60 -0.15 -0.13 3.77
N SER A 61 0.72 0.18 4.74
CA SER A 61 1.09 1.56 5.05
C SER A 61 1.87 2.18 3.90
N TYR A 62 2.79 1.43 3.28
CA TYR A 62 3.53 1.91 2.11
C TYR A 62 2.60 2.10 0.91
N GLN A 63 1.70 1.14 0.64
CA GLN A 63 0.70 1.28 -0.41
C GLN A 63 -0.20 2.51 -0.20
N SER A 64 -0.61 2.77 1.05
CA SER A 64 -1.41 3.94 1.40
C SER A 64 -0.62 5.24 1.22
N TYR A 65 0.68 5.24 1.52
CA TYR A 65 1.56 6.39 1.27
C TYR A 65 1.64 6.72 -0.23
N ILE A 66 1.88 5.72 -1.08
CA ILE A 66 1.92 5.91 -2.54
C ILE A 66 0.56 6.42 -3.04
N TRP A 67 -0.53 5.78 -2.63
CA TRP A 67 -1.87 6.18 -3.05
C TRP A 67 -2.22 7.61 -2.63
N ASN A 68 -1.99 7.99 -1.36
CA ASN A 68 -2.24 9.35 -0.88
C ASN A 68 -1.41 10.40 -1.67
N SER A 69 -0.17 10.05 -2.00
CA SER A 69 0.70 10.90 -2.82
C SER A 69 0.14 11.07 -4.22
N MET A 70 -0.35 9.99 -4.85
CA MET A 70 -0.92 10.01 -6.19
C MET A 70 -2.27 10.72 -6.27
N VAL A 71 -3.14 10.56 -5.26
CA VAL A 71 -4.37 11.35 -5.12
C VAL A 71 -4.06 12.83 -5.06
N SER A 72 -3.11 13.22 -4.21
CA SER A 72 -2.70 14.62 -4.06
C SER A 72 -2.16 15.19 -5.38
N ARG A 73 -1.27 14.45 -6.06
CA ARG A 73 -0.73 14.83 -7.38
C ARG A 73 -1.82 14.90 -8.45
N ARG A 74 -2.76 13.95 -8.50
CA ARG A 74 -3.90 13.94 -9.44
C ARG A 74 -4.79 15.17 -9.28
N ILE A 75 -5.10 15.55 -8.04
CA ILE A 75 -5.91 16.74 -7.74
C ILE A 75 -5.13 18.01 -8.11
N GLN A 76 -3.83 18.06 -7.84
CA GLN A 76 -3.00 19.22 -8.23
C GLN A 76 -2.95 19.40 -9.76
N LEU A 77 -2.86 18.32 -10.53
CA LEU A 77 -2.73 18.39 -11.99
C LEU A 77 -4.03 18.71 -12.72
N TYR A 78 -5.14 18.07 -12.35
CA TYR A 78 -6.40 18.23 -13.10
C TYR A 78 -7.59 18.69 -12.25
N GLY A 79 -7.40 18.94 -10.96
CA GLY A 79 -8.48 19.31 -10.04
C GLY A 79 -9.56 18.23 -9.95
N PHE A 80 -10.80 18.68 -9.72
CA PHE A 80 -12.00 17.84 -9.61
C PHE A 80 -12.68 17.57 -10.96
N LYS A 81 -11.96 17.70 -12.07
CA LYS A 81 -12.47 17.39 -13.41
C LYS A 81 -12.15 15.96 -13.76
N LEU A 82 -13.06 15.29 -14.46
CA LEU A 82 -12.81 14.00 -15.08
C LEU A 82 -11.92 14.19 -16.31
N VAL A 83 -10.90 13.35 -16.49
CA VAL A 83 -9.95 13.45 -17.60
C VAL A 83 -9.75 12.09 -18.26
N GLU A 84 -9.50 12.09 -19.57
CA GLU A 84 -9.08 10.90 -20.31
C GLU A 84 -7.90 10.20 -19.61
N GLY A 85 -8.00 8.88 -19.50
CA GLY A 85 -7.02 8.04 -18.84
C GLY A 85 -7.21 7.87 -17.33
N ASP A 86 -8.17 8.55 -16.70
CA ASP A 86 -8.59 8.21 -15.34
C ASP A 86 -9.22 6.81 -15.29
N LEU A 87 -9.14 6.14 -14.14
CA LEU A 87 -9.80 4.85 -13.92
C LEU A 87 -11.12 5.07 -13.20
N VAL A 88 -12.18 4.41 -13.65
CA VAL A 88 -13.50 4.44 -13.01
C VAL A 88 -14.03 3.05 -12.71
N LEU A 89 -14.85 2.93 -11.67
CA LEU A 89 -15.63 1.73 -11.39
C LEU A 89 -17.08 1.98 -11.79
N ASN A 90 -17.65 1.06 -12.58
CA ASN A 90 -19.06 1.12 -12.90
C ASN A 90 -19.87 0.59 -11.70
N THR A 91 -20.50 1.50 -10.95
CA THR A 91 -21.34 1.18 -9.79
C THR A 91 -22.77 0.78 -10.15
N ASP A 92 -23.18 0.92 -11.42
CA ASP A 92 -24.58 0.76 -11.85
C ASP A 92 -24.97 -0.70 -12.16
N ASN A 93 -24.01 -1.63 -12.11
CA ASN A 93 -24.31 -3.06 -12.19
C ASN A 93 -24.79 -3.61 -10.84
N ASN A 94 -26.07 -3.33 -10.54
CA ASN A 94 -26.96 -4.15 -9.71
C ASN A 94 -26.36 -4.71 -8.40
N CYS A 95 -26.50 -3.95 -7.32
CA CYS A 95 -26.46 -4.47 -5.95
C CYS A 95 -27.70 -5.31 -5.63
N ASN A 96 -27.97 -6.35 -6.42
CA ASN A 96 -28.92 -7.41 -6.07
C ASN A 96 -28.16 -8.55 -5.41
N GLY A 97 -27.71 -8.30 -4.18
CA GLY A 97 -27.57 -9.29 -3.10
C GLY A 97 -26.58 -10.44 -3.21
N GLU A 98 -26.15 -10.91 -4.38
CA GLU A 98 -25.40 -12.17 -4.47
C GLU A 98 -24.34 -12.15 -5.57
N SER A 99 -23.11 -12.52 -5.17
CA SER A 99 -21.88 -12.71 -5.96
C SER A 99 -20.93 -11.51 -5.99
N LYS A 100 -19.68 -11.75 -5.52
CA LYS A 100 -18.52 -10.89 -5.80
C LYS A 100 -18.31 -10.86 -7.31
N VAL A 101 -18.94 -9.91 -7.99
CA VAL A 101 -18.58 -9.60 -9.37
C VAL A 101 -17.18 -8.99 -9.31
N ASP A 102 -16.24 -9.52 -10.08
CA ASP A 102 -14.91 -8.93 -10.25
C ASP A 102 -15.08 -7.57 -10.96
N ILE A 103 -15.30 -6.51 -10.18
CA ILE A 103 -15.43 -5.14 -10.69
C ILE A 103 -14.04 -4.71 -11.17
N LYS A 104 -13.78 -4.87 -12.46
CA LYS A 104 -12.55 -4.38 -13.10
C LYS A 104 -12.73 -2.90 -13.45
N PRO A 105 -11.73 -2.04 -13.16
CA PRO A 105 -11.81 -0.65 -13.57
C PRO A 105 -11.76 -0.52 -15.08
N VAL A 106 -12.46 0.49 -15.57
CA VAL A 106 -12.44 0.92 -16.97
C VAL A 106 -11.63 2.22 -17.06
N VAL A 107 -10.85 2.35 -18.13
CA VAL A 107 -10.12 3.58 -18.43
C VAL A 107 -11.05 4.54 -19.15
N ILE A 108 -11.09 5.80 -18.72
CA ILE A 108 -11.87 6.84 -19.37
C ILE A 108 -11.26 7.22 -20.73
N ASP A 109 -12.10 7.28 -21.75
CA ASP A 109 -11.80 7.77 -23.09
C ASP A 109 -12.78 8.89 -23.49
N LYS A 110 -12.64 9.42 -24.70
CA LYS A 110 -13.49 10.52 -25.21
C LYS A 110 -14.96 10.16 -25.35
N ASP A 111 -15.25 8.88 -25.53
CA ASP A 111 -16.58 8.39 -25.86
C ASP A 111 -17.37 8.08 -24.58
N ASN A 112 -16.72 7.51 -23.57
CA ASN A 112 -17.32 7.06 -22.32
C ASN A 112 -17.30 8.12 -21.19
N ILE A 113 -16.53 9.21 -21.32
CA ILE A 113 -16.37 10.23 -20.27
C ILE A 113 -17.70 10.84 -19.79
N LYS A 114 -18.73 10.84 -20.63
CA LYS A 114 -20.05 11.41 -20.33
C LYS A 114 -20.88 10.55 -19.38
N ASP A 115 -20.54 9.27 -19.27
CA ASP A 115 -21.29 8.28 -18.48
C ASP A 115 -20.82 8.25 -17.02
N TYR A 116 -19.74 8.97 -16.68
CA TYR A 116 -19.11 8.93 -15.37
C TYR A 116 -18.95 10.32 -14.75
N SER A 117 -18.81 10.32 -13.44
CA SER A 117 -18.51 11.48 -12.61
C SER A 117 -17.13 11.36 -11.98
N ILE A 118 -16.62 12.48 -11.46
CA ILE A 118 -15.42 12.51 -10.62
C ILE A 118 -15.53 11.59 -9.39
N LEU A 119 -16.76 11.31 -8.94
CA LEU A 119 -17.03 10.42 -7.81
C LEU A 119 -16.74 8.95 -8.11
N ASP A 120 -16.75 8.57 -9.39
CA ASP A 120 -16.51 7.20 -9.84
C ASP A 120 -15.01 6.94 -10.06
N VAL A 121 -14.19 8.00 -10.03
CA VAL A 121 -12.74 7.92 -10.22
C VAL A 121 -12.08 7.21 -9.06
N VAL A 122 -11.34 6.17 -9.39
CA VAL A 122 -10.53 5.39 -8.47
C VAL A 122 -9.06 5.47 -8.83
N LEU A 123 -8.22 5.32 -7.82
CA LEU A 123 -6.78 5.13 -8.01
C LEU A 123 -6.35 3.78 -7.43
N PRO A 124 -5.43 3.08 -8.09
CA PRO A 124 -4.98 1.77 -7.66
C PRO A 124 -4.04 1.87 -6.47
N LEU A 125 -4.13 0.92 -5.53
CA LEU A 125 -3.02 0.65 -4.62
C LEU A 125 -1.93 -0.12 -5.40
N PRO A 126 -0.65 0.24 -5.27
CA PRO A 126 0.40 -0.42 -6.02
C PRO A 126 0.50 -1.90 -5.62
N GLY A 127 0.45 -2.79 -6.60
CA GLY A 127 0.38 -4.23 -6.38
C GLY A 127 0.54 -5.05 -7.66
N TYR A 128 0.44 -6.37 -7.51
CA TYR A 128 0.53 -7.31 -8.62
C TYR A 128 -0.75 -7.29 -9.47
N GLU A 129 -0.61 -7.32 -10.80
CA GLU A 129 -1.74 -7.33 -11.77
C GLU A 129 -2.69 -6.13 -11.65
N MET A 130 -2.16 -4.95 -11.31
CA MET A 130 -2.94 -3.71 -11.23
C MET A 130 -3.01 -2.99 -12.58
N ILE A 131 -4.17 -2.44 -12.88
CA ILE A 131 -4.35 -1.47 -13.98
C ILE A 131 -4.05 -0.09 -13.41
N TYR A 132 -3.19 0.66 -14.10
CA TYR A 132 -2.84 2.04 -13.74
C TYR A 132 -3.50 3.03 -14.71
N PRO A 133 -3.77 4.28 -14.27
CA PRO A 133 -4.25 5.34 -15.16
C PRO A 133 -3.31 5.51 -16.35
N THR A 134 -3.86 5.79 -17.54
CA THR A 134 -3.06 5.99 -18.76
C THR A 134 -2.64 7.45 -18.97
N ASN A 135 -3.06 8.35 -18.09
CA ASN A 135 -2.67 9.75 -18.08
C ASN A 135 -1.35 9.98 -17.30
N ASN A 136 -0.93 11.23 -17.13
CA ASN A 136 0.33 11.57 -16.44
C ASN A 136 0.42 10.98 -15.02
N VAL A 137 -0.69 10.64 -14.36
CA VAL A 137 -0.64 9.99 -13.04
C VAL A 137 -0.02 8.61 -13.12
N GLY A 138 -0.26 7.86 -14.19
CA GLY A 138 0.37 6.55 -14.40
C GLY A 138 1.90 6.65 -14.47
N GLU A 139 2.43 7.69 -15.12
CA GLU A 139 3.88 7.93 -15.16
C GLU A 139 4.42 8.34 -13.78
N LEU A 140 3.68 9.15 -13.02
CA LEU A 140 4.06 9.53 -11.65
C LEU A 140 4.11 8.32 -10.70
N TYR A 141 3.26 7.32 -10.90
CA TYR A 141 3.36 6.05 -10.17
C TYR A 141 4.68 5.33 -10.47
N LYS A 142 5.09 5.28 -11.74
CA LYS A 142 6.36 4.65 -12.15
C LYS A 142 7.55 5.37 -11.55
N GLU A 143 7.57 6.70 -11.62
CA GLU A 143 8.64 7.52 -11.06
C GLU A 143 8.77 7.31 -9.56
N LEU A 144 7.67 7.44 -8.80
CA LEU A 144 7.69 7.33 -7.35
C LEU A 144 8.10 5.93 -6.87
N LEU A 145 7.63 4.87 -7.55
CA LEU A 145 8.06 3.51 -7.21
C LEU A 145 9.52 3.24 -7.59
N ALA A 146 10.01 3.83 -8.68
CA ALA A 146 11.39 3.69 -9.12
C ALA A 146 12.38 4.38 -8.17
N GLU A 147 11.99 5.49 -7.53
CA GLU A 147 12.77 6.13 -6.46
C GLU A 147 13.10 5.16 -5.31
N ASP A 148 12.14 4.29 -4.97
CA ASP A 148 12.30 3.25 -3.95
C ASP A 148 12.87 1.92 -4.50
N GLY A 149 13.29 1.90 -5.76
CA GLY A 149 13.86 0.73 -6.44
C GLY A 149 12.84 -0.38 -6.74
N ILE A 150 11.55 -0.04 -6.81
CA ILE A 150 10.45 -0.96 -7.06
C ILE A 150 9.97 -0.84 -8.50
N ASP A 151 10.02 -1.94 -9.25
CA ASP A 151 9.47 -2.01 -10.61
C ASP A 151 7.97 -2.35 -10.57
N ILE A 152 7.16 -1.43 -11.11
CA ILE A 152 5.70 -1.55 -11.20
C ILE A 152 5.25 -2.78 -12.02
N THR A 153 6.05 -3.20 -13.00
CA THR A 153 5.74 -4.34 -13.88
C THR A 153 6.07 -5.68 -13.23
N ASN A 154 6.90 -5.67 -12.18
CA ASN A 154 7.42 -6.86 -11.54
C ASN A 154 7.31 -6.80 -10.01
N MET A 155 6.09 -6.57 -9.51
CA MET A 155 5.78 -6.64 -8.08
C MET A 155 5.57 -8.08 -7.55
N LYS A 156 6.06 -9.10 -8.26
CA LYS A 156 5.98 -10.51 -7.83
C LYS A 156 6.95 -10.73 -6.66
N THR A 157 6.41 -10.87 -5.47
CA THR A 157 7.23 -11.27 -4.31
C THR A 157 7.36 -12.81 -4.28
N LYS A 158 8.58 -13.35 -4.14
CA LYS A 158 8.84 -14.82 -4.01
C LYS A 158 8.13 -15.45 -2.80
N HIS A 159 7.72 -14.63 -1.83
CA HIS A 159 7.04 -15.03 -0.62
C HIS A 159 5.60 -14.52 -0.66
N LYS A 160 4.61 -15.38 -0.36
CA LYS A 160 3.15 -15.10 -0.39
C LYS A 160 2.74 -14.04 0.66
N LEU A 161 3.19 -12.81 0.49
CA LEU A 161 2.43 -11.64 0.88
C LEU A 161 1.58 -11.29 -0.34
N VAL A 162 0.58 -12.12 -0.61
CA VAL A 162 -0.41 -11.82 -1.64
C VAL A 162 -1.17 -10.59 -1.13
N ILE A 163 -0.90 -9.47 -1.78
CA ILE A 163 -1.60 -8.22 -1.57
C ILE A 163 -2.92 -8.35 -2.33
N ASN A 164 -4.04 -8.20 -1.63
CA ASN A 164 -5.34 -8.17 -2.27
C ASN A 164 -5.47 -6.91 -3.15
N ILE A 165 -6.14 -7.08 -4.28
CA ILE A 165 -6.52 -6.01 -5.19
C ILE A 165 -7.52 -5.11 -4.46
N GLU A 166 -7.12 -3.87 -4.16
CA GLU A 166 -8.01 -2.88 -3.58
C GLU A 166 -7.89 -1.58 -4.38
N TYR A 167 -8.99 -1.19 -5.01
CA TYR A 167 -9.20 0.17 -5.51
C TYR A 167 -9.82 0.97 -4.37
N ARG A 168 -9.22 2.13 -4.04
CA ARG A 168 -9.80 3.04 -3.03
C ARG A 168 -10.57 4.15 -3.73
N VAL A 169 -11.82 4.32 -3.30
CA VAL A 169 -12.69 5.41 -3.74
C VAL A 169 -12.24 6.71 -3.05
N ASN A 170 -12.16 7.78 -3.82
CA ASN A 170 -11.66 9.08 -3.36
C ASN A 170 -12.64 9.86 -2.47
N SER A 171 -13.87 9.35 -2.26
CA SER A 171 -14.91 10.02 -1.49
C SER A 171 -15.12 9.37 -0.13
N VAL A 172 -14.71 10.08 0.93
CA VAL A 172 -15.37 9.93 2.23
C VAL A 172 -16.71 10.65 2.07
N SER A 173 -17.81 9.91 1.98
CA SER A 173 -19.13 10.50 2.18
C SER A 173 -19.10 11.15 3.56
N ALA A 174 -19.01 12.48 3.59
CA ALA A 174 -19.29 13.24 4.80
C ALA A 174 -20.76 13.00 5.11
N ARG A 175 -21.03 11.99 5.95
CA ARG A 175 -22.32 11.88 6.64
C ARG A 175 -22.39 13.13 7.51
N ALA A 176 -23.04 14.16 6.99
CA ALA A 176 -23.38 15.35 7.76
C ALA A 176 -24.22 14.91 8.99
N PRO A 177 -24.03 15.57 10.15
CA PRO A 177 -24.69 15.22 11.40
C PRO A 177 -26.21 15.34 11.32
#